data_AF-A0A8J8PT86-F1
#
_entry.id   AF-A0A8J8PT86-F1
#
_cell.length_a   1.000
_cell.length_b   1.000
_cell.length_c   1.000
_cell.angle_alpha   90.00
_cell.angle_beta   90.00
_cell.angle_gamma   90.00
#
_symmetry.space_group_name_H-M   'P 1'
#
loop_
_entity.id
_entity.type
_entity.pdbx_description
1 polymer ?
#
loop_
_entity_poly.entity_id
_entity_poly.type
_entity_poly.pdbx_seq_one_letter_code
_entity_poly.pdbx_strand_id
1 'polypeptide(L)'
;METKLIVLSNYKAILGEGPVYDKELNKLFWVDIEGKKVITNDLNSGAEVVYDMPDLVSSLCVIDDKRVIATIRHTFYIVDLSKNSFTKVAEVESDMESNRFNDGKCDKLGRYWAGTMNMTERKPTGNFYKLEGKKVTKLLEGLTISNGLAWDSDDKVMYLIDTPTRKVFVFDFDLNKGEIYNKRVAVDFGNEPGNPDG
;
A
#
# COMPACT_ATOMS: atom_id res chain seq x y z
N MET A 1 27.95 1.10 14.97
CA MET A 1 26.71 0.88 15.74
C MET A 1 26.20 -0.49 15.38
N GLU A 2 25.93 -1.33 16.37
CA GLU A 2 25.36 -2.66 16.14
C GLU A 2 23.84 -2.51 16.02
N THR A 3 23.25 -3.01 14.92
CA THR A 3 21.80 -2.98 14.71
C THR A 3 21.16 -3.99 15.64
N LYS A 4 20.33 -3.52 16.58
CA LYS A 4 19.55 -4.40 17.47
C LYS A 4 18.15 -4.60 16.90
N LEU A 5 17.78 -5.85 16.65
CA LEU A 5 16.41 -6.22 16.32
C LEU A 5 15.58 -6.35 17.59
N ILE A 6 14.40 -5.73 17.61
CA ILE A 6 13.44 -5.80 18.70
C ILE A 6 12.09 -6.25 18.15
N VAL A 7 11.39 -7.11 18.89
CA VAL A 7 10.00 -7.47 18.57
C VAL A 7 9.11 -6.34 19.09
N LEU A 8 8.43 -5.66 18.19
CA LEU A 8 7.54 -4.55 18.53
C LEU A 8 6.14 -5.03 18.92
N SER A 9 5.63 -6.05 18.24
CA SER A 9 4.27 -6.56 18.36
C SER A 9 4.27 -8.07 18.62
N ASN A 10 3.34 -8.54 19.44
CA ASN A 10 3.08 -9.97 19.63
C ASN A 10 1.93 -10.48 18.74
N TYR A 11 1.26 -9.60 17.99
CA TYR A 11 0.25 -10.00 17.02
C TYR A 11 0.90 -10.85 15.93
N LYS A 12 0.31 -12.02 15.65
CA LYS A 12 0.77 -12.94 14.61
C LYS A 12 -0.15 -12.80 13.41
N ALA A 13 0.25 -11.94 12.48
CA ALA A 13 -0.48 -11.77 11.23
C ALA A 13 -0.42 -13.04 10.38
N ILE A 14 -1.48 -13.29 9.62
CA ILE A 14 -1.43 -14.30 8.55
C ILE A 14 -0.57 -13.76 7.40
N LEU A 15 -0.84 -12.53 6.98
CA LEU A 15 0.00 -11.78 6.03
C LEU A 15 0.09 -10.31 6.46
N GLY A 16 1.10 -10.01 7.28
CA GLY A 16 1.34 -8.66 7.81
C GLY A 16 2.02 -7.76 6.79
N GLU A 17 1.40 -6.62 6.47
CA GLU A 17 1.80 -5.77 5.34
C GLU A 17 1.55 -4.28 5.57
N GLY A 18 2.08 -3.45 4.65
CA GLY A 18 1.78 -2.02 4.55
C GLY A 18 2.00 -1.21 5.84
N PRO A 19 3.19 -1.30 6.49
CA PRO A 19 3.45 -0.55 7.71
C PRO A 19 3.53 0.96 7.44
N VAL A 20 2.84 1.76 8.26
CA VAL A 20 2.85 3.21 8.24
C VAL A 20 3.12 3.74 9.63
N TYR A 21 4.18 4.52 9.77
CA TYR A 21 4.48 5.27 10.99
C TYR A 21 3.95 6.69 10.86
N ASP A 22 3.10 7.10 11.81
CA ASP A 22 2.69 8.49 11.97
C ASP A 22 3.49 9.13 13.12
N LYS A 23 4.29 10.14 12.78
CA LYS A 23 5.17 10.82 13.73
C LYS A 23 4.40 11.67 14.74
N GLU A 24 3.34 12.35 14.32
CA GLU A 24 2.59 13.27 15.18
C GLU A 24 1.79 12.49 16.22
N LEU A 25 1.26 11.33 15.85
CA LEU A 25 0.59 10.39 16.77
C LEU A 25 1.57 9.50 17.55
N ASN A 26 2.83 9.43 17.11
CA ASN A 26 3.81 8.44 17.52
C ASN A 26 3.23 7.02 17.54
N LYS A 27 2.59 6.63 16.44
CA LYS A 27 1.80 5.40 16.31
C LYS A 27 2.15 4.67 15.02
N LEU A 28 2.30 3.35 15.11
CA LEU A 28 2.44 2.47 13.94
C LEU A 28 1.09 1.90 13.55
N PHE A 29 0.85 1.81 12.26
CA PHE A 29 -0.32 1.18 11.64
C PHE A 29 0.18 0.13 10.65
N TRP A 30 -0.50 -1.01 10.54
CA TRP A 30 -0.24 -2.01 9.49
C TRP A 30 -1.50 -2.84 9.26
N VAL A 31 -1.48 -3.67 8.23
CA VAL A 31 -2.60 -4.54 7.89
C VAL A 31 -2.22 -6.01 8.06
N ASP A 32 -3.23 -6.84 8.29
CA ASP A 32 -3.16 -8.29 8.07
C ASP A 32 -4.13 -8.60 6.92
N ILE A 33 -3.58 -8.82 5.72
CA ILE A 33 -4.38 -8.91 4.49
C ILE A 33 -5.33 -10.10 4.56
N GLU A 34 -4.78 -11.28 4.85
CA GLU A 34 -5.56 -12.52 4.91
C GLU A 34 -6.37 -12.62 6.21
N GLY A 35 -5.89 -12.03 7.32
CA GLY A 35 -6.65 -11.90 8.56
C GLY A 35 -7.78 -10.87 8.51
N LYS A 36 -7.80 -10.02 7.46
CA LYS A 36 -8.74 -8.91 7.27
C LYS A 36 -8.73 -7.96 8.46
N LYS A 37 -7.53 -7.53 8.89
CA LYS A 37 -7.36 -6.63 10.05
C LYS A 37 -6.57 -5.39 9.70
N VAL A 38 -6.91 -4.30 10.38
CA VAL A 38 -5.99 -3.17 10.60
C VAL A 38 -5.49 -3.28 12.04
N ILE A 39 -4.19 -3.11 12.24
CA ILE A 39 -3.57 -3.13 13.56
C ILE A 39 -2.89 -1.79 13.80
N THR A 40 -2.99 -1.30 15.03
CA THR A 40 -2.30 -0.08 15.48
C THR A 40 -1.51 -0.35 16.73
N ASN A 41 -0.35 0.29 16.87
CA ASN A 41 0.48 0.24 18.07
C ASN A 41 0.93 1.65 18.46
N ASP A 42 0.48 2.12 19.62
CA ASP A 42 0.93 3.38 20.21
C ASP A 42 2.33 3.19 20.80
N LEU A 43 3.34 3.87 20.24
CA LEU A 43 4.74 3.63 20.62
C LEU A 43 5.12 4.26 21.98
N ASN A 44 4.25 5.09 22.57
CA ASN A 44 4.49 5.63 23.91
C ASN A 44 4.09 4.61 24.98
N SER A 45 2.92 3.99 24.82
CA SER A 45 2.31 3.09 25.79
C SER A 45 2.55 1.60 25.48
N GLY A 46 2.91 1.28 24.23
CA GLY A 46 2.92 -0.09 23.70
C GLY A 46 1.52 -0.66 23.47
N ALA A 47 0.47 0.16 23.57
CA ALA A 47 -0.91 -0.30 23.42
C ALA A 47 -1.17 -0.72 21.97
N GLU A 48 -1.58 -1.97 21.80
CA GLU A 48 -1.93 -2.57 20.52
C GLU A 48 -3.44 -2.76 20.40
N VAL A 49 -4.00 -2.34 19.27
CA VAL A 49 -5.44 -2.50 18.98
C VAL A 49 -5.60 -3.10 17.59
N VAL A 50 -6.47 -4.10 17.49
CA VAL A 50 -6.78 -4.85 16.26
C VAL A 50 -8.23 -4.55 15.86
N TYR A 51 -8.44 -4.16 14.61
CA TYR A 51 -9.73 -3.78 14.05
C TYR A 51 -10.13 -4.73 12.92
N ASP A 52 -11.35 -5.27 12.98
CA ASP A 52 -11.93 -6.10 11.93
C ASP A 52 -12.30 -5.30 10.69
N MET A 53 -11.85 -5.74 9.52
CA MET A 53 -12.22 -5.17 8.23
C MET A 53 -13.23 -6.09 7.50
N PRO A 54 -14.11 -5.52 6.65
CA PRO A 54 -15.16 -6.28 5.98
C PRO A 54 -14.60 -7.23 4.90
N ASP A 55 -13.43 -6.94 4.36
CA ASP A 55 -12.74 -7.79 3.40
C ASP A 55 -11.21 -7.59 3.44
N LEU A 56 -10.49 -8.17 2.48
CA LEU A 56 -9.03 -8.06 2.33
C LEU A 56 -8.58 -6.60 2.27
N VAL A 57 -8.09 -6.08 3.39
CA VAL A 57 -7.45 -4.77 3.50
C VAL A 57 -5.97 -4.93 3.16
N SER A 58 -5.42 -4.11 2.27
CA SER A 58 -4.07 -4.37 1.73
C SER A 58 -3.04 -3.26 1.96
N SER A 59 -3.49 -2.02 2.11
CA SER A 59 -2.64 -0.88 2.49
C SER A 59 -3.50 0.25 3.03
N LEU A 60 -2.86 1.21 3.72
CA LEU A 60 -3.54 2.39 4.26
C LEU A 60 -2.64 3.63 4.23
N CYS A 61 -3.26 4.81 4.30
CA CYS A 61 -2.64 6.05 4.75
C CYS A 61 -3.40 6.60 5.97
N VAL A 62 -2.67 7.19 6.91
CA VAL A 62 -3.25 7.81 8.10
C VAL A 62 -3.89 9.15 7.74
N ILE A 63 -5.12 9.38 8.22
CA ILE A 63 -5.79 10.68 8.16
C ILE A 63 -5.65 11.40 9.50
N ASP A 64 -5.93 10.69 10.59
CA ASP A 64 -5.78 11.14 11.98
C ASP A 64 -5.77 9.95 12.97
N ASP A 65 -5.91 10.23 14.27
CA ASP A 65 -5.86 9.24 15.35
C ASP A 65 -6.93 8.14 15.28
N LYS A 66 -8.01 8.38 14.53
CA LYS A 66 -9.19 7.50 14.43
C LYS A 66 -9.47 7.06 13.01
N ARG A 67 -8.96 7.78 12.02
CA ARG A 67 -9.32 7.58 10.62
C ARG A 67 -8.12 7.26 9.76
N VAL A 68 -8.32 6.30 8.87
CA VAL A 68 -7.39 5.96 7.80
C VAL A 68 -8.14 5.98 6.47
N ILE A 69 -7.43 6.22 5.38
CA ILE A 69 -7.90 5.80 4.05
C ILE A 69 -7.22 4.48 3.72
N ALA A 70 -7.98 3.46 3.34
CA ALA A 70 -7.48 2.11 3.12
C ALA A 70 -8.00 1.54 1.80
N THR A 71 -7.21 0.66 1.19
CA THR A 71 -7.68 -0.19 0.11
C THR A 71 -8.26 -1.47 0.70
N ILE A 72 -9.54 -1.72 0.43
CA ILE A 72 -10.24 -2.94 0.86
C ILE A 72 -10.82 -3.58 -0.38
N ARG A 73 -10.31 -4.76 -0.73
CA ARG A 73 -10.63 -5.50 -1.95
C ARG A 73 -10.43 -4.63 -3.19
N HIS A 74 -11.48 -4.02 -3.73
CA HIS A 74 -11.48 -3.22 -4.96
C HIS A 74 -11.73 -1.73 -4.71
N THR A 75 -11.82 -1.31 -3.45
CA THR A 75 -12.36 0.00 -3.09
C THR A 75 -11.44 0.74 -2.15
N PHE A 76 -11.27 2.04 -2.40
CA PHE A 76 -10.74 3.00 -1.44
C PHE A 76 -11.84 3.39 -0.46
N TYR A 77 -11.60 3.17 0.83
CA TYR A 77 -12.50 3.54 1.91
C TYR A 77 -11.83 4.52 2.86
N ILE A 78 -12.58 5.53 3.31
CA ILE A 78 -12.25 6.17 4.60
C ILE A 78 -12.85 5.28 5.68
N VAL A 79 -12.00 4.81 6.59
CA VAL A 79 -12.36 3.95 7.72
C VAL A 79 -12.25 4.76 8.99
N ASP A 80 -13.34 4.86 9.75
CA ASP A 80 -13.30 5.33 11.14
C ASP A 80 -13.15 4.10 12.04
N LEU A 81 -11.93 3.88 12.53
CA LEU A 81 -11.56 2.73 13.36
C LEU A 81 -12.28 2.75 14.71
N SER A 82 -12.61 3.94 15.23
CA SER A 82 -13.31 4.07 16.52
C SER A 82 -14.79 3.69 16.45
N LYS A 83 -15.41 3.83 15.27
CA LYS A 83 -16.82 3.50 15.03
C LYS A 83 -17.03 2.22 14.23
N ASN A 84 -15.95 1.60 13.75
CA ASN A 84 -15.99 0.51 12.78
C ASN A 84 -16.89 0.84 11.58
N SER A 85 -16.70 2.02 10.98
CA SER A 85 -17.54 2.52 9.89
C SER A 85 -16.73 2.81 8.63
N PHE A 86 -17.33 2.54 7.47
CA PHE A 86 -16.67 2.51 6.17
C PHE A 86 -17.38 3.45 5.20
N THR A 87 -16.69 4.50 4.76
CA THR A 87 -17.20 5.43 3.75
C THR A 87 -16.50 5.18 2.43
N LYS A 88 -17.24 4.64 1.44
CA LYS A 88 -16.72 4.39 0.09
C LYS A 88 -16.29 5.70 -0.56
N VAL A 89 -15.05 5.76 -1.03
CA VAL A 89 -14.51 6.92 -1.76
C VAL A 89 -14.57 6.69 -3.26
N ALA A 90 -13.98 5.58 -3.71
CA ALA A 90 -13.96 5.17 -5.11
C ALA A 90 -13.67 3.68 -5.24
N GLU A 91 -14.13 3.07 -6.32
CA GLU A 91 -13.94 1.65 -6.63
C GLU A 91 -13.31 1.50 -8.01
N VAL A 92 -12.48 0.47 -8.17
CA VAL A 92 -11.85 0.09 -9.43
C VAL A 92 -12.18 -1.36 -9.74
N GLU A 93 -12.10 -1.76 -11.02
CA GLU A 93 -12.12 -3.18 -11.40
C GLU A 93 -13.31 -3.97 -10.84
N SER A 94 -14.50 -3.35 -10.70
CA SER A 94 -15.67 -3.98 -10.07
C SER A 94 -16.12 -5.27 -10.76
N ASP A 95 -15.70 -5.49 -12.00
CA ASP A 95 -15.95 -6.66 -12.85
C ASP A 95 -14.83 -7.72 -12.79
N MET A 96 -13.70 -7.46 -12.13
CA MET A 96 -12.55 -8.37 -12.08
C MET A 96 -12.47 -9.11 -10.74
N GLU A 97 -13.44 -9.97 -10.41
CA GLU A 97 -13.56 -10.62 -9.09
C GLU A 97 -12.29 -11.31 -8.55
N SER A 98 -11.40 -11.77 -9.45
CA SER A 98 -10.14 -12.41 -9.10
C SER A 98 -9.01 -11.42 -8.76
N ASN A 99 -9.23 -10.12 -8.90
CA ASN A 99 -8.27 -9.11 -8.52
C ASN A 99 -8.49 -8.63 -7.06
N ARG A 100 -7.50 -7.91 -6.53
CA ARG A 100 -7.59 -7.08 -5.33
C ARG A 100 -6.52 -6.01 -5.38
N PHE A 101 -6.68 -4.94 -4.62
CA PHE A 101 -5.55 -4.08 -4.26
C PHE A 101 -4.50 -4.87 -3.48
N ASN A 102 -3.25 -4.43 -3.60
CA ASN A 102 -2.10 -4.90 -2.85
C ASN A 102 -1.44 -3.70 -2.16
N ASP A 103 -0.17 -3.39 -2.46
CA ASP A 103 0.49 -2.27 -1.80
C ASP A 103 -0.01 -0.89 -2.30
N GLY A 104 0.16 0.09 -1.43
CA GLY A 104 -0.24 1.46 -1.67
C GLY A 104 0.38 2.43 -0.66
N LYS A 105 0.60 3.66 -1.12
CA LYS A 105 1.21 4.73 -0.33
C LYS A 105 0.74 6.09 -0.82
N CYS A 106 0.69 7.04 0.11
CA CYS A 106 0.41 8.42 -0.24
C CYS A 106 1.68 9.14 -0.67
N ASP A 107 1.58 9.95 -1.72
CA ASP A 107 2.67 10.87 -2.05
C ASP A 107 2.66 12.11 -1.14
N LYS A 108 3.64 12.98 -1.33
CA LYS A 108 3.83 14.20 -0.53
C LYS A 108 2.66 15.18 -0.58
N LEU A 109 1.81 15.13 -1.60
CA LEU A 109 0.60 15.95 -1.71
C LEU A 109 -0.67 15.22 -1.23
N GLY A 110 -0.51 14.03 -0.64
CA GLY A 110 -1.61 13.26 -0.05
C GLY A 110 -2.45 12.50 -1.08
N ARG A 111 -1.98 12.35 -2.33
CA ARG A 111 -2.67 11.49 -3.30
C ARG A 111 -2.35 10.04 -2.97
N TYR A 112 -3.36 9.18 -2.97
CA TYR A 112 -3.18 7.77 -2.62
C TYR A 112 -2.92 6.95 -3.87
N TRP A 113 -1.71 6.41 -4.00
CA TRP A 113 -1.29 5.53 -5.08
C TRP A 113 -1.37 4.09 -4.62
N ALA A 114 -2.03 3.24 -5.38
CA ALA A 114 -2.18 1.83 -5.02
C ALA A 114 -2.33 0.98 -6.28
N GLY A 115 -1.75 -0.22 -6.23
CA GLY A 115 -1.87 -1.17 -7.34
C GLY A 115 -2.66 -2.40 -7.00
N THR A 116 -3.21 -3.02 -8.04
CA THR A 116 -3.95 -4.27 -7.95
C THR A 116 -3.10 -5.43 -8.44
N MET A 117 -3.55 -6.64 -8.11
CA MET A 117 -2.97 -7.90 -8.51
C MET A 117 -4.05 -8.93 -8.74
N ASN A 118 -3.74 -9.98 -9.50
CA ASN A 118 -4.57 -11.18 -9.53
C ASN A 118 -4.27 -12.04 -8.30
N MET A 119 -5.29 -12.53 -7.60
CA MET A 119 -5.10 -13.40 -6.43
C MET A 119 -4.48 -14.78 -6.77
N THR A 120 -4.41 -15.16 -8.04
CA THR A 120 -3.64 -16.36 -8.46
C THR A 120 -2.16 -16.09 -8.67
N GLU A 121 -1.73 -14.82 -8.57
CA GLU A 121 -0.33 -14.37 -8.65
C GLU A 121 0.41 -14.68 -9.95
N ARG A 122 -0.32 -15.11 -10.99
CA ARG A 122 0.25 -15.56 -12.27
C ARG A 122 -0.12 -14.69 -13.45
N LYS A 123 -1.29 -14.05 -13.39
CA LYS A 123 -1.83 -13.31 -14.52
C LYS A 123 -1.51 -11.83 -14.35
N PRO A 124 -0.95 -11.16 -15.39
CA PRO A 124 -0.70 -9.73 -15.37
C PRO A 124 -2.00 -8.95 -15.60
N THR A 125 -2.98 -9.10 -14.71
CA THR A 125 -4.28 -8.39 -14.77
C THR A 125 -4.35 -7.22 -13.80
N GLY A 126 -3.30 -7.00 -13.00
CA GLY A 126 -3.19 -5.87 -12.09
C GLY A 126 -2.98 -4.57 -12.85
N ASN A 127 -3.39 -3.48 -12.22
CA ASN A 127 -3.25 -2.12 -12.72
C ASN A 127 -2.75 -1.23 -11.59
N PHE A 128 -2.21 -0.06 -11.93
CA PHE A 128 -1.74 0.92 -10.97
C PHE A 128 -2.61 2.18 -11.02
N TYR A 129 -3.06 2.64 -9.86
CA TYR A 129 -4.02 3.73 -9.75
C TYR A 129 -3.50 4.84 -8.84
N LYS A 130 -4.01 6.05 -9.09
CA LYS A 130 -3.89 7.21 -8.21
C LYS A 130 -5.28 7.74 -7.88
N LEU A 131 -5.55 7.95 -6.59
CA LEU A 131 -6.72 8.61 -6.06
C LEU A 131 -6.36 10.04 -5.61
N GLU A 132 -7.09 11.02 -6.13
CA GLU A 132 -7.01 12.43 -5.74
C GLU A 132 -8.42 12.94 -5.43
N GLY A 133 -8.69 13.21 -4.14
CA GLY A 133 -10.05 13.46 -3.66
C GLY A 133 -10.95 12.24 -3.89
N LYS A 134 -11.86 12.32 -4.87
CA LYS A 134 -12.71 11.20 -5.32
C LYS A 134 -12.39 10.71 -6.73
N LYS A 135 -11.43 11.34 -7.41
CA LYS A 135 -11.06 11.00 -8.78
C LYS A 135 -10.00 9.92 -8.78
N VAL A 136 -10.31 8.78 -9.39
CA VAL A 136 -9.35 7.71 -9.65
C VAL A 136 -8.83 7.83 -11.07
N THR A 137 -7.51 7.73 -11.23
CA THR A 137 -6.83 7.68 -12.53
C THR A 137 -6.03 6.40 -12.62
N LYS A 138 -6.27 5.59 -13.66
CA LYS A 138 -5.39 4.46 -14.00
C LYS A 138 -4.14 4.98 -14.69
N LEU A 139 -2.98 4.53 -14.24
CA LEU A 139 -1.67 5.00 -14.69
C LEU A 139 -0.88 3.92 -15.42
N LEU A 140 -1.00 2.67 -14.97
CA LEU A 140 -0.37 1.51 -15.58
C LEU A 140 -1.37 0.35 -15.62
N GLU A 141 -1.16 -0.54 -16.57
CA GLU A 141 -1.88 -1.80 -16.72
C GLU A 141 -0.89 -2.95 -16.92
N GLY A 142 -1.35 -4.18 -16.76
CA GLY A 142 -0.54 -5.37 -17.03
C GLY A 142 0.48 -5.69 -15.94
N LEU A 143 0.22 -5.30 -14.68
CA LEU A 143 1.04 -5.70 -13.54
C LEU A 143 0.65 -7.09 -13.05
N THR A 144 1.62 -7.85 -12.54
CA THR A 144 1.35 -9.18 -11.96
C THR A 144 1.01 -9.07 -10.48
N ILE A 145 1.93 -8.52 -9.69
CA ILE A 145 1.74 -8.19 -8.28
C ILE A 145 2.32 -6.80 -8.06
N SER A 146 1.47 -5.78 -8.06
CA SER A 146 1.92 -4.43 -7.71
C SER A 146 2.30 -4.40 -6.23
N ASN A 147 3.56 -4.09 -5.93
CA ASN A 147 4.04 -4.05 -4.56
C ASN A 147 4.77 -2.74 -4.28
N GLY A 148 5.79 -2.77 -3.40
CA GLY A 148 6.56 -1.65 -2.89
C GLY A 148 6.69 -0.46 -3.83
N LEU A 149 6.29 0.70 -3.32
CA LEU A 149 6.42 2.00 -3.99
C LEU A 149 7.06 3.06 -3.08
N ALA A 150 7.80 3.96 -3.72
CA ALA A 150 8.46 5.09 -3.06
C ALA A 150 8.72 6.23 -4.03
N TRP A 151 9.00 7.41 -3.49
CA TRP A 151 9.52 8.56 -4.22
C TRP A 151 10.90 8.90 -3.68
N ASP A 152 11.74 9.50 -4.51
CA ASP A 152 12.99 10.09 -4.02
C ASP A 152 12.72 11.36 -3.19
N SER A 153 13.73 11.81 -2.44
CA SER A 153 13.61 12.99 -1.57
C SER A 153 13.34 14.29 -2.32
N ASP A 154 13.67 14.33 -3.61
CA ASP A 154 13.49 15.49 -4.49
C ASP A 154 12.12 15.49 -5.20
N ASP A 155 11.30 14.46 -5.02
CA ASP A 155 10.01 14.28 -5.69
C ASP A 155 10.10 14.32 -7.24
N LYS A 156 11.19 13.80 -7.80
CA LYS A 156 11.46 13.78 -9.25
C LYS A 156 11.36 12.40 -9.86
N VAL A 157 11.46 11.34 -9.06
CA VAL A 157 11.28 9.97 -9.52
C VAL A 157 10.41 9.17 -8.59
N MET A 158 9.69 8.22 -9.17
CA MET A 158 8.89 7.24 -8.46
C MET A 158 9.45 5.85 -8.72
N TYR A 159 9.53 5.02 -7.69
CA TYR A 159 9.88 3.61 -7.76
C TYR A 159 8.63 2.76 -7.57
N LEU A 160 8.55 1.64 -8.30
CA LEU A 160 7.48 0.67 -8.18
C LEU A 160 8.03 -0.74 -8.44
N ILE A 161 7.59 -1.70 -7.63
CA ILE A 161 7.90 -3.11 -7.78
C ILE A 161 6.71 -3.84 -8.41
N ASP A 162 7.00 -4.69 -9.40
CA ASP A 162 6.11 -5.77 -9.83
C ASP A 162 6.79 -7.10 -9.49
N THR A 163 6.43 -7.68 -8.35
CA THR A 163 7.22 -8.72 -7.65
C THR A 163 7.68 -9.87 -8.57
N PRO A 164 6.82 -10.50 -9.41
CA PRO A 164 7.22 -11.63 -10.25
C PRO A 164 8.18 -11.26 -11.38
N THR A 165 8.27 -9.97 -11.73
CA THR A 165 9.27 -9.49 -12.71
C THR A 165 10.68 -9.40 -12.12
N ARG A 166 10.79 -9.47 -10.78
CA ARG A 166 12.03 -9.36 -10.01
C ARG A 166 12.79 -8.07 -10.31
N LYS A 167 12.06 -6.98 -10.58
CA LYS A 167 12.62 -5.68 -10.97
C LYS A 167 12.01 -4.58 -10.13
N VAL A 168 12.85 -3.62 -9.74
CA VAL A 168 12.43 -2.30 -9.28
C VAL A 168 12.40 -1.40 -10.51
N PHE A 169 11.22 -0.94 -10.88
CA PHE A 169 11.07 0.07 -11.92
C PHE A 169 11.22 1.45 -11.33
N VAL A 170 11.73 2.38 -12.13
CA VAL A 170 11.74 3.81 -11.84
C VAL A 170 11.10 4.57 -12.98
N PHE A 171 10.42 5.64 -12.62
CA PHE A 171 9.72 6.55 -13.51
C PHE A 171 10.21 7.96 -13.20
N ASP A 172 10.27 8.80 -14.22
CA ASP A 172 10.29 10.24 -13.95
C ASP A 172 8.90 10.63 -13.41
N PHE A 173 8.87 11.53 -12.44
CA PHE A 173 7.68 11.91 -11.69
C PHE A 173 7.50 13.44 -11.70
N ASP A 174 6.28 13.87 -11.99
CA ASP A 174 5.86 15.27 -11.85
C ASP A 174 4.95 15.37 -10.61
N LEU A 175 5.48 15.88 -9.49
CA LEU A 175 4.71 16.01 -8.26
C LEU A 175 3.45 16.87 -8.43
N ASN A 176 3.53 17.97 -9.18
CA ASN A 176 2.41 18.89 -9.31
C ASN A 176 1.25 18.27 -10.10
N LYS A 177 1.55 17.51 -11.16
CA LYS A 177 0.52 16.83 -11.96
C LYS A 177 0.13 15.45 -11.42
N GLY A 178 1.03 14.81 -10.68
CA GLY A 178 0.90 13.42 -10.25
C GLY A 178 0.93 12.48 -11.43
N GLU A 179 1.90 12.67 -12.30
CA GLU A 179 2.11 11.89 -13.51
C GLU A 179 3.45 11.19 -13.46
N ILE A 180 3.49 9.99 -14.03
CA ILE A 180 4.71 9.19 -14.17
C ILE A 180 4.99 8.94 -15.66
N TYR A 181 6.26 8.96 -16.03
CA TYR A 181 6.71 8.81 -17.42
C TYR A 181 8.08 8.11 -17.49
N ASN A 182 8.50 7.73 -18.69
CA ASN A 182 9.83 7.15 -18.95
C ASN A 182 10.19 5.94 -18.05
N LYS A 183 9.29 4.94 -18.01
CA LYS A 183 9.51 3.68 -17.28
C LYS A 183 10.85 3.04 -17.68
N ARG A 184 11.69 2.77 -16.68
CA ARG A 184 12.98 2.07 -16.84
C ARG A 184 13.24 1.16 -15.66
N VAL A 185 14.21 0.26 -15.79
CA VAL A 185 14.64 -0.63 -14.69
C VAL A 185 15.70 0.11 -13.88
N ALA A 186 15.47 0.27 -12.58
CA ALA A 186 16.47 0.80 -11.64
C ALA A 186 17.35 -0.33 -11.08
N VAL A 187 16.72 -1.44 -10.71
CA VAL A 187 17.40 -2.61 -10.13
C VAL A 187 16.78 -3.88 -10.71
N ASP A 188 17.63 -4.84 -11.09
CA ASP A 188 17.22 -6.16 -11.57
C ASP A 188 17.76 -7.24 -10.61
N PHE A 189 16.84 -7.98 -9.97
CA PHE A 189 17.15 -9.04 -9.00
C PHE A 189 17.31 -10.41 -9.66
N GLY A 190 17.40 -10.51 -10.98
CA GLY A 190 17.42 -11.79 -11.72
C GLY A 190 18.39 -12.85 -11.16
N ASN A 191 19.55 -12.44 -10.66
CA ASN A 191 20.57 -13.34 -10.09
C ASN A 191 20.64 -13.33 -8.56
N GLU A 192 19.85 -12.50 -7.88
CA GLU A 192 19.83 -12.39 -6.42
C GLU A 192 18.85 -13.41 -5.80
N PRO A 193 19.00 -13.81 -4.54
CA PRO A 193 17.96 -14.59 -3.86
C PRO A 193 16.73 -13.73 -3.50
N GLY A 194 15.55 -14.35 -3.45
CA GLY A 194 14.31 -13.71 -3.03
C GLY A 194 13.55 -12.96 -4.13
N ASN A 195 12.40 -12.41 -3.76
CA ASN A 195 11.57 -11.56 -4.61
C ASN A 195 11.44 -10.18 -3.95
N PRO A 196 11.63 -9.08 -4.70
CA PRO A 196 11.45 -7.74 -4.16
C PRO A 196 9.97 -7.52 -3.82
N ASP A 197 9.69 -6.98 -2.63
CA ASP A 197 8.31 -6.80 -2.15
C ASP A 197 8.06 -5.39 -1.62
N GLY A 198 8.99 -4.82 -0.84
CA GLY A 198 8.89 -3.44 -0.34
C GLY A 198 9.82 -3.20 0.84
#